data_AF-A0A087AQH0-F1
#
_entry.id   AF-A0A087AQH0-F1
#
_cell.length_a   1.000
_cell.length_b   1.000
_cell.length_c   1.000
_cell.angle_alpha   90.00
_cell.angle_beta   90.00
_cell.angle_gamma   90.00
#
_symmetry.space_group_name_H-M   'P 1'
#
loop_
_entity.id
_entity.type
_entity.pdbx_description
1 polymer ?
#
loop_
_entity_poly.entity_id
_entity_poly.type
_entity_poly.pdbx_seq_one_letter_code
_entity_poly.pdbx_strand_id
1 'polypeptide(L)'
;MAHDGTQEAVHEGRPVGAAFVERAHRIADGLNGRSMGWTELPVGGCFRINDMGDYVTAESWDEVWEGHRLEEQAWMLCDNGQYSAADVEAMTPEGIRSAYEDSDFQPDYAFYTERYDWDVEADRADAAACAAPAPSAPAR
;
A
#
# COMPACT_ATOMS: atom_id res chain seq x y z
N MET A 1 15.10 -31.94 -1.68
CA MET A 1 15.37 -31.11 -0.49
C MET A 1 14.02 -30.73 0.07
N ALA A 2 13.73 -31.17 1.30
CA ALA A 2 12.43 -30.98 1.93
C ALA A 2 12.34 -29.56 2.51
N HIS A 3 11.48 -28.72 1.93
CA HIS A 3 10.94 -27.57 2.64
C HIS A 3 9.55 -27.99 3.11
N ASP A 4 9.49 -28.76 4.20
CA ASP A 4 8.28 -28.81 5.01
C ASP A 4 8.25 -27.49 5.79
N GLY A 5 7.86 -26.42 5.08
CA GLY A 5 7.64 -25.11 5.67
C GLY A 5 6.32 -25.17 6.40
N THR A 6 6.35 -25.67 7.63
CA THR A 6 5.24 -25.52 8.57
C THR A 6 4.81 -24.05 8.53
N GLN A 7 3.63 -23.74 7.99
CA GLN A 7 2.98 -22.48 8.30
C GLN A 7 2.85 -22.48 9.82
N GLU A 8 3.69 -21.72 10.52
CA GLU A 8 3.48 -21.48 11.94
C GLU A 8 2.08 -20.88 12.05
N ALA A 9 1.15 -21.68 12.57
CA ALA A 9 -0.20 -21.23 12.80
C ALA A 9 -0.11 -20.07 13.78
N VAL A 10 -0.60 -18.92 13.37
CA VAL A 10 -0.68 -17.76 14.25
C VAL A 10 -1.53 -18.14 15.46
N HIS A 11 -0.96 -18.01 16.65
CA HIS A 11 -1.61 -18.38 17.90
C HIS A 11 -2.00 -17.12 18.66
N GLU A 12 -3.28 -17.00 18.98
CA GLU A 12 -3.78 -15.95 19.87
C GLU A 12 -2.99 -15.94 21.20
N GLY A 13 -2.77 -14.74 21.75
CA GLY A 13 -2.02 -14.55 22.99
C GLY A 13 -0.51 -14.82 22.92
N ARG A 14 0.07 -15.15 21.76
CA ARG A 14 1.53 -15.28 21.58
C ARG A 14 2.04 -14.28 20.54
N PRO A 15 3.28 -13.79 20.68
CA PRO A 15 3.91 -12.96 19.66
C PRO A 15 3.92 -13.64 18.29
N VAL A 16 3.68 -12.89 17.23
CA VAL A 16 3.65 -13.42 15.86
C VAL A 16 5.05 -13.80 15.33
N GLY A 17 6.10 -13.12 15.82
CA GLY A 17 7.49 -13.40 15.49
C GLY A 17 7.92 -13.00 14.07
N ALA A 18 9.24 -13.06 13.83
CA ALA A 18 9.88 -12.65 12.58
C ALA A 18 9.33 -13.37 11.34
N ALA A 19 9.11 -14.69 11.43
CA ALA A 19 8.64 -15.47 10.29
C ALA A 19 7.26 -15.04 9.77
N PHE A 20 6.41 -14.47 10.64
CA PHE A 20 5.12 -13.90 10.25
C PHE A 20 5.30 -12.57 9.52
N VAL A 21 6.12 -11.66 10.07
CA VAL A 21 6.41 -10.35 9.46
C VAL A 21 7.10 -10.52 8.10
N GLU A 22 8.08 -11.43 7.98
CA GLU A 22 8.71 -11.77 6.69
C GLU A 22 7.71 -12.29 5.66
N ARG A 23 6.69 -13.03 6.11
CA ARG A 23 5.61 -13.50 5.22
C ARG A 23 4.73 -12.35 4.76
N ALA A 24 4.40 -11.41 5.65
CA ALA A 24 3.64 -10.22 5.32
C ALA A 24 4.36 -9.39 4.24
N HIS A 25 5.66 -9.16 4.38
CA HIS A 25 6.46 -8.48 3.35
C HIS A 25 6.47 -9.25 2.01
N ARG A 26 6.59 -10.58 2.05
CA ARG A 26 6.55 -11.39 0.82
C ARG A 26 5.19 -11.33 0.10
N ILE A 27 4.10 -11.20 0.85
CA ILE A 27 2.76 -11.00 0.26
C ILE A 27 2.69 -9.59 -0.34
N ALA A 28 3.16 -8.57 0.40
CA ALA A 28 3.21 -7.19 -0.05
C ALA A 28 4.06 -6.98 -1.32
N ASP A 29 5.11 -7.79 -1.55
CA ASP A 29 5.85 -7.78 -2.82
C ASP A 29 4.95 -8.02 -4.05
N GLY A 30 3.81 -8.69 -3.86
CA GLY A 30 2.78 -8.85 -4.89
C GLY A 30 2.12 -7.53 -5.34
N LEU A 31 2.20 -6.47 -4.53
CA LEU A 31 1.71 -5.12 -4.88
C LEU A 31 2.63 -4.44 -5.88
N ASN A 32 3.96 -4.64 -5.78
CA ASN A 32 4.94 -4.00 -6.67
C ASN A 32 4.75 -4.39 -8.14
N GLY A 33 4.29 -5.61 -8.42
CA GLY A 33 3.97 -6.06 -9.79
C GLY A 33 2.68 -5.47 -10.36
N ARG A 34 1.90 -4.78 -9.53
CA ARG A 34 0.60 -4.18 -9.85
C ARG A 34 0.60 -2.66 -9.70
N SER A 35 1.74 -2.05 -9.35
CA SER A 35 1.81 -0.62 -9.14
C SER A 35 1.65 0.17 -10.44
N MET A 36 1.04 1.35 -10.30
CA MET A 36 0.76 2.29 -11.37
C MET A 36 1.07 3.70 -10.89
N GLY A 37 1.42 4.58 -11.83
CA GLY A 37 1.50 6.01 -11.53
C GLY A 37 0.12 6.61 -11.29
N TRP A 38 0.05 7.69 -10.51
CA TRP A 38 -1.19 8.39 -10.18
C TRP A 38 -2.07 8.64 -11.42
N THR A 39 -1.48 9.14 -12.51
CA THR A 39 -2.20 9.52 -13.74
C THR A 39 -2.81 8.35 -14.51
N GLU A 40 -2.30 7.13 -14.28
CA GLU A 40 -2.73 5.91 -14.97
C GLU A 40 -3.86 5.19 -14.22
N LEU A 41 -4.08 5.52 -12.95
CA LEU A 41 -5.12 4.92 -12.14
C LEU A 41 -6.52 5.23 -12.70
N PRO A 42 -7.45 4.27 -12.64
CA PRO A 42 -8.85 4.54 -12.86
C PRO A 42 -9.43 5.42 -11.74
N VAL A 43 -10.55 6.08 -12.03
CA VAL A 43 -11.37 6.74 -10.99
C VAL A 43 -11.84 5.69 -9.98
N GLY A 44 -11.66 5.97 -8.70
CA GLY A 44 -12.07 5.10 -7.60
C GLY A 44 -11.01 4.97 -6.50
N GLY A 45 -11.27 4.03 -5.59
CA GLY A 45 -10.41 3.71 -4.47
C GLY A 45 -9.07 3.14 -4.90
N CYS A 46 -8.01 3.66 -4.32
CA CYS A 46 -6.64 3.20 -4.53
C CYS A 46 -5.84 3.31 -3.24
N PHE A 47 -4.72 2.60 -3.19
CA PHE A 47 -3.77 2.69 -2.10
C PHE A 47 -2.48 3.27 -2.65
N ARG A 48 -1.98 4.34 -2.04
CA ARG A 48 -0.56 4.67 -2.15
C ARG A 48 0.19 3.62 -1.35
N ILE A 49 1.24 3.03 -1.89
CA ILE A 49 1.94 1.91 -1.23
C ILE A 49 3.36 2.27 -0.75
N ASN A 50 3.89 3.42 -1.16
CA ASN A 50 5.19 3.93 -0.73
C ASN A 50 5.33 5.45 -0.91
N ASP A 51 6.45 6.01 -0.45
CA ASP A 51 6.78 7.43 -0.61
C ASP A 51 7.16 7.83 -2.05
N MET A 52 7.56 6.86 -2.89
CA MET A 52 7.90 7.08 -4.30
C MET A 52 6.70 7.43 -5.18
N GLY A 53 5.48 7.27 -4.67
CA GLY A 53 4.25 7.58 -5.41
C GLY A 53 3.78 6.43 -6.29
N ASP A 54 4.10 5.19 -5.89
CA ASP A 54 3.47 4.00 -6.46
C ASP A 54 2.09 3.81 -5.83
N TYR A 55 1.12 3.47 -6.69
CA TYR A 55 -0.25 3.21 -6.28
C TYR A 55 -0.75 1.87 -6.82
N VAL A 56 -1.71 1.27 -6.14
CA VAL A 56 -2.49 0.12 -6.64
C VAL A 56 -3.98 0.43 -6.54
N THR A 57 -4.79 -0.21 -7.37
CA THR A 57 -6.26 -0.13 -7.21
C THR A 57 -6.70 -0.85 -5.94
N ALA A 58 -7.84 -0.46 -5.38
CA ALA A 58 -8.43 -1.18 -4.24
C ALA A 58 -8.71 -2.65 -4.56
N GLU A 59 -9.03 -2.99 -5.82
CA GLU A 59 -9.19 -4.37 -6.27
C GLU A 59 -7.87 -5.15 -6.21
N SER A 60 -6.78 -4.59 -6.75
CA SER A 60 -5.45 -5.21 -6.68
C SER A 60 -4.95 -5.37 -5.25
N TRP A 61 -5.27 -4.41 -4.37
CA TRP A 61 -5.01 -4.50 -2.94
C TRP A 61 -5.76 -5.68 -2.32
N ASP A 62 -7.07 -5.78 -2.56
CA ASP A 62 -7.92 -6.86 -2.05
C ASP A 62 -7.45 -8.25 -2.50
N GLU A 63 -7.11 -8.40 -3.77
CA GLU A 63 -6.59 -9.65 -4.34
C GLU A 63 -5.28 -10.11 -3.70
N VAL A 64 -4.38 -9.18 -3.37
CA VAL A 64 -3.09 -9.52 -2.74
C VAL A 64 -3.29 -9.96 -1.30
N TRP A 65 -4.18 -9.28 -0.58
CA TRP A 65 -4.42 -9.52 0.84
C TRP A 65 -5.56 -10.51 1.13
N GLU A 66 -6.18 -11.10 0.11
CA GLU A 66 -7.24 -12.09 0.27
C GLU A 66 -6.75 -13.26 1.13
N GLY A 67 -7.44 -13.52 2.24
CA GLY A 67 -7.04 -14.57 3.20
C GLY A 67 -5.86 -14.21 4.12
N HIS A 68 -5.30 -13.01 4.00
CA HIS A 68 -4.09 -12.55 4.69
C HIS A 68 -4.27 -11.20 5.41
N ARG A 69 -5.47 -10.95 5.97
CA ARG A 69 -5.81 -9.66 6.59
C ARG A 69 -4.97 -9.31 7.81
N LEU A 70 -4.49 -10.29 8.56
CA LEU A 70 -3.62 -9.99 9.70
C LEU A 70 -2.23 -9.60 9.22
N GLU A 71 -1.72 -10.23 8.17
CA GLU A 71 -0.46 -9.87 7.52
C GLU A 71 -0.55 -8.48 6.89
N GLU A 72 -1.67 -8.13 6.26
CA GLU A 72 -1.94 -6.77 5.74
C GLU A 72 -1.77 -5.73 6.86
N GLN A 73 -2.43 -5.95 8.00
CA GLN A 73 -2.36 -5.05 9.15
C GLN A 73 -0.95 -4.96 9.73
N ALA A 74 -0.27 -6.09 9.87
CA ALA A 74 1.11 -6.12 10.37
C ALA A 74 2.08 -5.39 9.44
N TRP A 75 1.94 -5.58 8.12
CA TRP A 75 2.71 -4.85 7.13
C TRP A 75 2.44 -3.35 7.20
N MET A 76 1.16 -2.96 7.28
CA MET A 76 0.73 -1.58 7.46
C MET A 76 1.25 -0.96 8.76
N LEU A 77 1.46 -1.73 9.85
CA LEU A 77 2.02 -1.19 11.08
C LEU A 77 3.55 -1.04 10.99
N CYS A 78 4.23 -2.00 10.36
CA CYS A 78 5.69 -2.07 10.28
C CYS A 78 6.30 -1.10 9.25
N ASP A 79 5.72 -1.03 8.04
CA ASP A 79 6.31 -0.32 6.90
C ASP A 79 5.85 1.12 6.79
N ASN A 80 5.03 1.57 7.74
CA ASN A 80 4.27 2.82 7.65
C ASN A 80 4.61 3.80 8.77
N GLY A 81 5.82 3.69 9.29
CA GLY A 81 6.47 4.68 10.16
C GLY A 81 6.19 4.57 11.65
N GLN A 82 5.09 3.93 12.07
CA GLN A 82 4.66 3.97 13.48
C GLN A 82 5.27 2.89 14.37
N TYR A 83 5.55 1.70 13.82
CA TYR A 83 6.16 0.59 14.56
C TYR A 83 7.34 0.02 13.79
N SER A 84 8.40 -0.39 14.49
CA SER A 84 9.47 -1.15 13.85
C SER A 84 9.05 -2.60 13.62
N ALA A 85 9.73 -3.30 12.70
CA ALA A 85 9.53 -4.75 12.51
C ALA A 85 9.63 -5.51 13.84
N ALA A 86 10.65 -5.22 14.66
CA ALA A 86 10.84 -5.86 15.95
C ALA A 86 9.69 -5.60 16.93
N ASP A 87 9.06 -4.42 16.87
CA ASP A 87 7.88 -4.13 17.69
C ASP A 87 6.70 -4.99 17.25
N VAL A 88 6.43 -5.07 15.94
CA VAL A 88 5.33 -5.87 15.37
C VAL A 88 5.56 -7.37 15.60
N GLU A 89 6.79 -7.86 15.47
CA GLU A 89 7.17 -9.24 15.78
C GLU A 89 6.83 -9.64 17.23
N ALA A 90 6.96 -8.69 18.17
CA ALA A 90 6.65 -8.89 19.57
C ALA A 90 5.14 -8.78 19.87
N MET A 91 4.32 -8.27 18.94
CA MET A 91 2.88 -8.15 19.11
C MET A 91 2.18 -9.50 18.95
N THR A 92 1.09 -9.66 19.71
CA THR A 92 0.13 -10.74 19.47
C THR A 92 -0.79 -10.38 18.31
N PRO A 93 -1.51 -11.35 17.71
CA PRO A 93 -2.53 -11.07 16.68
C PRO A 93 -3.61 -10.08 17.11
N GLU A 94 -3.98 -10.13 18.38
CA GLU A 94 -4.94 -9.20 18.99
C GLU A 94 -4.33 -7.80 19.13
N GLY A 95 -3.04 -7.72 19.49
CA GLY A 95 -2.30 -6.47 19.56
C GLY A 95 -2.17 -5.80 18.19
N ILE A 96 -1.89 -6.57 17.14
CA ILE A 96 -1.84 -6.08 15.75
C ILE A 96 -3.18 -5.49 15.33
N ARG A 97 -4.28 -6.24 15.50
CA ARG A 97 -5.63 -5.75 15.19
C ARG A 97 -5.94 -4.46 15.94
N SER A 98 -5.72 -4.47 17.25
CA SER A 98 -5.99 -3.30 18.10
C SER A 98 -5.14 -2.09 17.73
N ALA A 99 -3.87 -2.27 17.36
CA ALA A 99 -2.99 -1.17 16.94
C ALA A 99 -3.39 -0.62 15.56
N TYR A 100 -3.83 -1.48 14.65
CA TYR A 100 -4.29 -1.09 13.33
C TYR A 100 -5.65 -0.37 13.35
N GLU A 101 -6.56 -0.81 14.23
CA GLU A 101 -7.88 -0.20 14.43
C GLU A 101 -7.84 1.06 15.31
N ASP A 102 -6.67 1.44 15.82
CA ASP A 102 -6.50 2.62 16.67
C ASP A 102 -6.76 3.89 15.84
N SER A 103 -7.60 4.80 16.36
CA SER A 103 -7.89 6.07 15.69
C SER A 103 -6.67 6.99 15.56
N ASP A 104 -5.66 6.78 16.40
CA ASP A 104 -4.39 7.51 16.37
C ASP A 104 -3.35 6.85 15.45
N PHE A 105 -3.67 5.73 14.80
CA PHE A 105 -2.82 5.15 13.75
C PHE A 105 -2.80 6.08 12.53
N GLN A 106 -1.64 6.64 12.23
CA GLN A 106 -1.44 7.60 11.15
C GLN A 106 -0.39 7.07 10.18
N PRO A 107 -0.82 6.43 9.08
CA PRO A 107 0.10 5.89 8.09
C PRO A 107 0.91 7.00 7.39
N ASP A 108 2.25 6.93 7.46
CA ASP A 108 3.14 7.92 6.82
C ASP A 108 3.25 7.75 5.29
N TYR A 109 3.16 6.51 4.80
CA TYR A 109 3.49 6.12 3.43
C TYR A 109 2.34 5.41 2.72
N ALA A 110 1.88 4.29 3.27
CA ALA A 110 0.87 3.45 2.66
C ALA A 110 -0.52 3.76 3.19
N PHE A 111 -1.42 4.28 2.36
CA PHE A 111 -2.76 4.67 2.82
C PHE A 111 -3.79 4.61 1.70
N TYR A 112 -5.04 4.40 2.11
CA TYR A 112 -6.19 4.48 1.21
C TYR A 112 -6.42 5.93 0.78
N THR A 113 -6.62 6.14 -0.50
CA THR A 113 -7.01 7.41 -1.11
C THR A 113 -7.96 7.13 -2.27
N GLU A 114 -8.52 8.19 -2.86
CA GLU A 114 -9.42 8.08 -4.00
C GLU A 114 -8.96 9.01 -5.12
N ARG A 115 -9.03 8.53 -6.35
CA ARG A 115 -8.87 9.32 -7.55
C ARG A 115 -10.25 9.64 -8.11
N TYR A 116 -10.53 10.91 -8.35
CA TYR A 116 -11.84 11.40 -8.78
C TYR A 116 -11.83 11.82 -10.25
N ASP A 117 -13.00 12.09 -10.82
CA ASP A 117 -13.14 12.57 -12.19
C ASP A 117 -12.44 13.91 -12.42
N TRP A 118 -12.45 14.78 -11.42
CA TRP A 118 -11.82 16.09 -11.50
C TRP A 118 -10.28 16.01 -11.51
N ASP A 119 -9.68 14.97 -10.90
CA ASP A 119 -8.24 14.70 -11.02
C ASP A 119 -7.88 14.37 -12.48
N VAL A 120 -8.69 13.53 -13.13
CA VAL A 120 -8.48 13.12 -14.53
C VAL A 120 -8.59 14.32 -15.47
N GLU A 121 -9.58 15.17 -15.27
CA GLU A 121 -9.76 16.38 -16.09
C GLU A 121 -8.61 17.38 -15.88
N ALA A 122 -8.10 17.52 -14.65
CA ALA A 122 -6.94 18.35 -14.35
C ALA A 122 -5.67 17.82 -15.01
N ASP A 123 -5.39 16.51 -14.89
CA ASP A 123 -4.25 15.86 -15.54
C ASP A 123 -4.31 16.03 -17.07
N ARG A 124 -5.50 15.89 -17.66
CA ARG A 124 -5.70 16.09 -19.10
C ARG A 124 -5.48 17.54 -19.53
N ALA A 125 -5.93 18.50 -18.73
CA ALA A 125 -5.74 19.92 -19.00
C ALA A 125 -4.25 20.30 -18.93
N ASP A 126 -3.51 19.78 -17.96
CA ASP A 126 -2.06 19.97 -17.84
C ASP A 126 -1.30 19.37 -19.02
N ALA A 127 -1.63 18.12 -19.40
CA ALA A 127 -1.03 17.46 -20.55
C ALA A 127 -1.29 18.23 -21.86
N ALA A 128 -2.49 18.79 -22.02
CA ALA A 128 -2.82 19.63 -23.18
C ALA A 128 -2.04 20.95 -23.19
N ALA A 129 -1.81 21.57 -22.03
CA ALA A 129 -1.01 22.79 -21.90
C ALA A 129 0.46 22.52 -22.25
N CYS A 130 1.02 21.40 -21.80
CA CYS A 130 2.39 20.98 -22.12
C CYS A 130 2.60 20.64 -23.61
N ALA A 131 1.57 20.17 -24.30
CA ALA A 131 1.62 19.82 -25.72
C ALA A 131 1.42 21.01 -26.67
N ALA A 132 0.95 22.16 -26.19
CA ALA A 132 0.71 23.33 -27.03
C ALA A 132 2.05 23.97 -27.46
N PRO A 133 2.31 24.15 -28.77
CA PRO A 133 3.51 24.87 -29.21
C PRO A 133 3.44 26.33 -28.74
N ALA A 134 4.60 26.87 -28.30
CA ALA A 134 4.71 28.27 -27.93
C ALA A 134 4.10 29.17 -29.02
N PRO A 135 3.33 30.21 -28.66
CA PRO A 135 2.70 31.07 -29.64
C PRO A 135 3.77 31.66 -30.55
N SER A 136 3.70 31.33 -31.84
CA SER A 136 4.60 31.89 -32.85
C SER A 136 4.44 33.40 -32.82
N ALA A 137 5.52 34.11 -32.48
CA ALA A 137 5.54 35.57 -32.45
C ALA A 137 5.10 36.10 -33.83
N PRO A 138 4.24 37.15 -33.88
CA PRO A 138 3.78 37.68 -35.16
C PRO A 138 4.98 38.19 -35.97
N ALA A 139 5.11 37.69 -37.19
CA ALA A 139 6.08 38.19 -38.16
C ALA A 139 5.77 39.68 -38.45
N ARG A 140 6.76 40.54 -38.25
CA ARG A 140 6.70 41.98 -38.55
C ARG A 140 6.79 42.25 -40.04
#